data_AF-A0A4Q7QPH8-F1
#
_entry.id   AF-A0A4Q7QPH8-F1
#
_cell.length_a   1.000
_cell.length_b   1.000
_cell.length_c   1.000
_cell.angle_alpha   90.00
_cell.angle_beta   90.00
_cell.angle_gamma   90.00
#
_symmetry.space_group_name_H-M   'P 1'
#
loop_
_entity.id
_entity.type
_entity.pdbx_description
1 polymer ?
#
loop_
_entity_poly.entity_id
_entity_poly.type
_entity_poly.pdbx_seq_one_letter_code
_entity_poly.pdbx_strand_id
1 'polypeptide(L)'
;MTDLHVVDASQDHVDDIVNVIHHAFSSRRVLDPPSTALSENATTVAAAIAEHGGLLVLSDGVPLGAVLFEQVGDVLNLRRVSVDPRYQARGVASAMVGCAEEVAVRRGLRRVSLIARVELPDTVEFWRRRGYSVVDQQAHNLTFAKAMPVELTVPTADEMQAIGEELAGQLRAGDVLVLSGDLGAGKTTFTQGLGVGLKVRGAITSPTFVISRVHPSLAGGPALVHVDAYRIGGFAELDDLDLDASLEDAVTVVEWGHGLAEALAPDRLDIVVTRGDDDTDETRSLRITPVGPRWAGSGVHVSVLEKN
;
A
#
# COMPACT_ATOMS: atom_id res chain seq x y z
N MET A 1 -8.15 -9.34 -26.70
CA MET A 1 -7.62 -8.43 -25.66
C MET A 1 -6.86 -7.33 -26.38
N THR A 2 -7.07 -6.07 -26.01
CA THR A 2 -6.18 -4.98 -26.46
C THR A 2 -4.85 -5.17 -25.76
N ASP A 3 -3.76 -5.32 -26.52
CA ASP A 3 -2.42 -5.41 -25.95
C ASP A 3 -2.00 -4.00 -25.51
N LEU A 4 -1.85 -3.81 -24.19
CA LEU A 4 -1.52 -2.53 -23.59
C LEU A 4 -0.07 -2.58 -23.12
N HIS A 5 0.76 -1.69 -23.64
CA HIS A 5 2.14 -1.54 -23.21
C HIS A 5 2.30 -0.23 -22.44
N VAL A 6 2.70 -0.32 -21.18
CA VAL A 6 3.02 0.86 -20.37
C VAL A 6 4.54 1.02 -20.40
N VAL A 7 5.00 2.21 -20.78
CA VAL A 7 6.43 2.54 -20.87
C VAL A 7 6.76 3.77 -20.02
N ASP A 8 7.99 3.83 -19.53
CA ASP A 8 8.53 5.05 -18.93
C ASP A 8 8.55 6.17 -19.98
N ALA A 9 8.04 7.34 -19.62
CA ALA A 9 8.03 8.50 -20.48
C ALA A 9 9.47 8.99 -20.71
N SER A 10 9.78 9.37 -21.94
CA SER A 10 11.08 9.89 -22.36
C SER A 10 10.88 11.19 -23.13
N GLN A 11 11.98 11.83 -23.54
CA GLN A 11 11.92 13.05 -24.36
C GLN A 11 11.22 12.82 -25.71
N ASP A 12 11.34 11.61 -26.27
CA ASP A 12 10.69 11.25 -27.54
C ASP A 12 9.16 11.17 -27.41
N HIS A 13 8.63 11.02 -26.19
CA HIS A 13 7.20 10.87 -25.91
C HIS A 13 6.50 12.20 -25.58
N VAL A 14 7.22 13.33 -25.54
CA VAL A 14 6.70 14.61 -25.02
C VAL A 14 5.45 15.08 -25.77
N ASP A 15 5.50 15.11 -27.09
CA ASP A 15 4.38 15.60 -27.91
C ASP A 15 3.15 14.69 -27.81
N ASP A 16 3.36 13.37 -27.78
CA ASP A 16 2.29 12.40 -27.58
C ASP A 16 1.59 12.57 -26.23
N ILE A 17 2.37 12.80 -25.17
CA ILE A 17 1.83 13.04 -23.82
C ILE A 17 1.02 14.35 -23.78
N VAL A 18 1.53 15.43 -24.37
CA VAL A 18 0.79 16.70 -24.47
C VAL A 18 -0.55 16.48 -25.18
N ASN A 19 -0.53 15.79 -26.33
CA ASN A 19 -1.73 15.49 -27.11
C ASN A 19 -2.75 14.66 -26.31
N VAL A 20 -2.31 13.61 -25.62
CA VAL A 20 -3.17 12.78 -24.76
C VAL A 20 -3.78 13.60 -23.63
N ILE A 21 -3.00 14.43 -22.94
CA ILE A 21 -3.49 15.30 -21.87
C ILE A 21 -4.56 16.26 -22.42
N HIS A 22 -4.28 16.95 -23.52
CA HIS A 22 -5.21 17.92 -24.11
C HIS A 22 -6.50 17.27 -24.57
N HIS A 23 -6.43 16.10 -25.22
CA HIS A 23 -7.59 15.37 -25.67
C HIS A 23 -8.44 14.83 -24.50
N ALA A 24 -7.78 14.32 -23.46
CA ALA A 24 -8.44 13.82 -22.25
C ALA A 24 -9.09 14.91 -21.40
N PHE A 25 -8.58 16.15 -21.41
CA PHE A 25 -9.13 17.25 -20.62
C PHE A 25 -10.10 18.15 -21.39
N SER A 26 -9.97 18.26 -22.72
CA SER A 26 -10.92 19.01 -23.56
C SER A 26 -12.30 18.37 -23.66
N SER A 27 -12.37 17.05 -23.48
CA SER A 27 -13.61 16.26 -23.45
C SER A 27 -14.30 16.25 -22.08
N ARG A 28 -13.65 16.75 -21.02
CA ARG A 28 -14.25 16.84 -19.68
C ARG A 28 -15.21 18.02 -19.63
N ARG A 29 -16.24 17.89 -18.80
CA ARG A 29 -17.07 19.03 -18.42
C ARG A 29 -16.20 20.16 -17.83
N VAL A 30 -16.61 21.40 -18.04
CA VAL A 30 -15.95 22.56 -17.43
C VAL A 30 -16.07 22.45 -15.91
N LEU A 31 -14.95 22.65 -15.23
CA LEU A 31 -14.84 22.62 -13.78
C LEU A 31 -14.61 24.03 -13.25
N ASP A 32 -15.02 24.29 -12.02
CA ASP A 32 -14.73 25.53 -11.30
C ASP A 32 -14.03 25.20 -9.96
N PRO A 33 -12.78 25.64 -9.74
CA PRO A 33 -11.93 26.35 -10.69
C PRO A 33 -11.46 25.45 -11.85
N PRO A 34 -11.16 26.03 -13.03
CA PRO A 34 -10.75 25.26 -14.20
C PRO A 34 -9.46 24.49 -13.96
N SER A 35 -9.31 23.36 -14.67
CA SER A 35 -8.07 22.60 -14.66
C SER A 35 -6.97 23.36 -15.41
N THR A 36 -5.75 23.35 -14.87
CA THR A 36 -4.55 23.84 -15.56
C THR A 36 -4.00 22.85 -16.59
N ALA A 37 -4.70 21.74 -16.88
CA ALA A 37 -4.16 20.70 -17.77
C ALA A 37 -4.00 21.17 -19.22
N LEU A 38 -4.88 22.07 -19.66
CA LEU A 38 -4.82 22.64 -21.02
C LEU A 38 -3.69 23.67 -21.19
N SER A 39 -3.01 24.06 -20.10
CA SER A 39 -1.80 24.90 -20.19
C SER A 39 -0.51 24.08 -20.30
N GLU A 40 -0.57 22.75 -20.18
CA GLU A 40 0.60 21.90 -20.41
C GLU A 40 1.07 22.03 -21.86
N ASN A 41 2.37 22.08 -22.08
CA ASN A 41 2.99 22.16 -23.40
C ASN A 41 4.28 21.33 -23.42
N ALA A 42 4.92 21.23 -24.58
CA ALA A 42 6.13 20.42 -24.74
C ALA A 42 7.22 20.80 -23.73
N THR A 43 7.39 22.09 -23.41
CA THR A 43 8.39 22.54 -22.44
C THR A 43 8.05 22.10 -21.02
N THR A 44 6.81 22.27 -20.57
CA THR A 44 6.42 21.90 -19.19
C THR A 44 6.42 20.39 -19.00
N VAL A 45 5.97 19.63 -20.00
CA VAL A 45 5.96 18.17 -19.97
C VAL A 45 7.37 17.60 -20.04
N ALA A 46 8.24 18.11 -20.92
CA ALA A 46 9.63 17.70 -21.01
C ALA A 46 10.40 17.92 -19.69
N ALA A 47 10.15 19.06 -19.03
CA ALA A 47 10.74 19.37 -17.72
C ALA A 47 10.25 18.39 -16.64
N ALA A 48 8.94 18.14 -16.56
CA ALA A 48 8.37 17.20 -15.59
C ALA A 48 8.90 15.77 -15.78
N ILE A 49 9.01 15.30 -17.03
CA ILE A 49 9.58 13.98 -17.35
C ILE A 49 11.05 13.91 -16.93
N ALA A 50 11.84 14.95 -17.21
CA ALA A 50 13.25 14.97 -16.85
C ALA A 50 13.47 14.99 -15.32
N GLU A 51 12.62 15.67 -14.57
CA GLU A 51 12.78 15.84 -13.12
C GLU A 51 12.22 14.67 -12.31
N HIS A 52 11.04 14.16 -12.68
CA HIS A 52 10.30 13.18 -11.87
C HIS A 52 9.89 11.93 -12.64
N GLY A 53 9.85 12.00 -13.97
CA GLY A 53 9.37 10.95 -14.86
C GLY A 53 7.86 10.97 -15.08
N GLY A 54 7.39 9.96 -15.78
CA GLY A 54 5.98 9.73 -16.09
C GLY A 54 5.83 8.40 -16.82
N LEU A 55 4.59 8.06 -17.20
CA LEU A 55 4.30 6.88 -18.01
C LEU A 55 3.45 7.26 -19.21
N LEU A 56 3.66 6.52 -20.30
CA LEU A 56 2.81 6.53 -21.50
C LEU A 56 2.26 5.11 -21.72
N VAL A 57 0.97 5.02 -22.04
CA VAL A 57 0.33 3.76 -22.43
C VAL A 57 0.15 3.74 -23.94
N LEU A 58 0.63 2.67 -24.56
CA LEU A 58 0.60 2.44 -26.00
C LEU A 58 -0.20 1.18 -26.33
N SER A 59 -0.80 1.15 -27.52
CA SER A 59 -1.29 -0.07 -28.16
C SER A 59 -1.03 0.03 -29.65
N ASP A 60 -0.31 -0.94 -30.22
CA ASP A 60 0.15 -0.90 -31.62
C ASP A 60 0.85 0.41 -31.99
N GLY A 61 1.65 0.96 -31.07
CA GLY A 61 2.37 2.24 -31.23
C GLY A 61 1.50 3.50 -31.08
N VAL A 62 0.19 3.36 -30.81
CA VAL A 62 -0.72 4.50 -30.64
C VAL A 62 -0.79 4.90 -29.15
N PRO A 63 -0.56 6.19 -28.80
CA PRO A 63 -0.68 6.67 -27.42
C PRO A 63 -2.15 6.74 -26.97
N LEU A 64 -2.45 6.07 -25.86
CA LEU A 64 -3.81 5.92 -25.32
C LEU A 64 -4.02 6.63 -23.98
N GLY A 65 -2.96 6.79 -23.19
CA GLY A 65 -3.04 7.36 -21.85
C GLY A 65 -1.67 7.79 -21.34
N ALA A 66 -1.65 8.77 -20.44
CA ALA A 66 -0.42 9.29 -19.87
C ALA A 66 -0.62 9.72 -18.41
N VAL A 67 0.45 9.65 -17.62
CA VAL A 67 0.55 10.18 -16.26
C VAL A 67 1.92 10.80 -16.07
N LEU A 68 1.98 11.94 -15.39
CA LEU A 68 3.21 12.59 -14.97
C LEU A 68 3.40 12.36 -13.48
N PHE A 69 4.65 12.32 -13.03
CA PHE A 69 4.99 12.20 -11.62
C PHE A 69 5.44 13.52 -11.03
N GLU A 70 5.27 13.65 -9.72
CA GLU A 70 5.91 14.66 -8.88
C GLU A 70 6.27 14.01 -7.56
N GLN A 71 7.57 13.85 -7.29
CA GLN A 71 8.02 13.20 -6.07
C GLN A 71 8.30 14.26 -5.00
N VAL A 72 7.64 14.13 -3.84
CA VAL A 72 7.84 15.01 -2.68
C VAL A 72 8.15 14.14 -1.48
N GLY A 73 9.42 14.13 -1.05
CA GLY A 73 9.90 13.21 -0.02
C GLY A 73 9.69 11.76 -0.44
N ASP A 74 8.91 11.03 0.35
CA ASP A 74 8.57 9.62 0.18
C ASP A 74 7.22 9.39 -0.55
N VAL A 75 6.71 10.41 -1.23
CA VAL A 75 5.41 10.39 -1.89
C VAL A 75 5.57 10.55 -3.39
N LEU A 76 4.98 9.62 -4.15
CA LEU A 76 4.79 9.79 -5.59
C LEU A 76 3.43 10.42 -5.85
N ASN A 77 3.39 11.69 -6.25
CA ASN A 77 2.15 12.32 -6.68
C ASN A 77 1.89 12.02 -8.15
N LEU A 78 0.71 11.46 -8.46
CA LEU A 78 0.24 11.26 -9.82
C LEU A 78 -0.43 12.55 -10.31
N ARG A 79 0.15 13.13 -11.35
CA ARG A 79 -0.35 14.32 -12.03
C ARG A 79 -0.81 13.97 -13.42
N ARG A 80 -1.80 14.73 -13.90
CA ARG A 80 -2.30 14.63 -15.28
C ARG A 80 -2.68 13.20 -15.70
N VAL A 81 -3.24 12.41 -14.78
CA VAL A 81 -3.77 11.07 -15.10
C VAL A 81 -4.83 11.22 -16.21
N SER A 82 -4.45 10.78 -17.40
CA SER A 82 -5.17 11.04 -18.65
C SER A 82 -5.34 9.76 -19.45
N VAL A 83 -6.55 9.56 -19.96
CA VAL A 83 -6.86 8.53 -20.93
C VAL A 83 -7.63 9.19 -22.05
N ASP A 84 -7.17 8.97 -23.28
CA ASP A 84 -7.86 9.44 -24.47
C ASP A 84 -9.30 8.90 -24.50
N PRO A 85 -10.32 9.78 -24.66
CA PRO A 85 -11.73 9.40 -24.62
C PRO A 85 -12.12 8.23 -25.53
N ARG A 86 -11.43 8.06 -26.67
CA ARG A 86 -11.68 6.99 -27.64
C ARG A 86 -11.35 5.60 -27.09
N TYR A 87 -10.55 5.54 -26.03
CA TYR A 87 -9.98 4.31 -25.46
C TYR A 87 -10.33 4.13 -23.97
N GLN A 88 -11.28 4.91 -23.44
CA GLN A 88 -11.81 4.72 -22.09
C GLN A 88 -12.52 3.36 -21.93
N ALA A 89 -12.64 2.89 -20.69
CA ALA A 89 -13.21 1.59 -20.33
C ALA A 89 -12.50 0.37 -20.94
N ARG A 90 -11.24 0.51 -21.39
CA ARG A 90 -10.40 -0.59 -21.93
C ARG A 90 -9.25 -1.01 -21.01
N GLY A 91 -9.28 -0.59 -19.74
CA GLY A 91 -8.23 -0.91 -18.76
C GLY A 91 -6.97 -0.02 -18.79
N VAL A 92 -6.88 0.95 -19.70
CA VAL A 92 -5.73 1.88 -19.86
C VAL A 92 -5.35 2.54 -18.53
N ALA A 93 -6.30 3.16 -17.83
CA ALA A 93 -6.03 3.80 -16.54
C ALA A 93 -5.58 2.80 -15.47
N SER A 94 -6.17 1.60 -15.44
CA SER A 94 -5.82 0.57 -14.47
C SER A 94 -4.38 0.09 -14.65
N ALA A 95 -3.98 -0.21 -15.90
CA ALA A 95 -2.63 -0.61 -16.27
C ALA A 95 -1.62 0.49 -15.91
N MET A 96 -1.91 1.74 -16.31
CA MET A 96 -1.05 2.89 -16.05
C MET A 96 -0.81 3.13 -14.56
N VAL A 97 -1.88 3.13 -13.76
CA VAL A 97 -1.76 3.33 -12.31
C VAL A 97 -1.06 2.14 -11.65
N GLY A 98 -1.19 0.92 -12.20
CA GLY A 98 -0.54 -0.28 -11.67
C GLY A 98 0.98 -0.16 -11.80
N CYS A 99 1.44 0.21 -13.00
CA CYS A 99 2.85 0.51 -13.23
C CYS A 99 3.34 1.72 -12.42
N ALA A 100 2.49 2.73 -12.16
CA ALA A 100 2.87 3.85 -11.29
C ALA A 100 3.07 3.42 -9.82
N GLU A 101 2.25 2.48 -9.32
CA GLU A 101 2.42 1.87 -7.99
C GLU A 101 3.74 1.06 -7.95
N GLU A 102 4.06 0.30 -9.00
CA GLU A 102 5.34 -0.42 -9.12
C GLU A 102 6.55 0.53 -9.19
N VAL A 103 6.42 1.67 -9.88
CA VAL A 103 7.45 2.73 -9.86
C VAL A 103 7.67 3.24 -8.44
N ALA A 104 6.60 3.48 -7.68
CA ALA A 104 6.71 3.92 -6.29
C ALA A 104 7.44 2.89 -5.42
N VAL A 105 7.09 1.61 -5.54
CA VAL A 105 7.76 0.51 -4.83
C VAL A 105 9.24 0.42 -5.21
N ARG A 106 9.58 0.42 -6.51
CA ARG A 106 10.98 0.38 -6.98
C ARG A 106 11.82 1.57 -6.48
N ARG A 107 11.18 2.73 -6.27
CA ARG A 107 11.84 3.94 -5.75
C ARG A 107 11.86 3.99 -4.22
N GLY A 108 11.34 2.98 -3.51
CA GLY A 108 11.26 2.96 -2.05
C GLY A 108 10.30 4.01 -1.48
N LEU A 109 9.31 4.46 -2.25
CA LEU A 109 8.36 5.48 -1.82
C LEU A 109 7.25 4.86 -0.98
N ARG A 110 6.87 5.51 0.12
CA ARG A 110 5.92 4.98 1.11
C ARG A 110 4.48 5.05 0.65
N ARG A 111 4.15 5.97 -0.26
CA ARG A 111 2.78 6.14 -0.75
C ARG A 111 2.70 6.76 -2.13
N VAL A 112 1.62 6.44 -2.81
CA VAL A 112 1.16 7.14 -4.02
C VAL A 112 0.02 8.06 -3.64
N SER A 113 0.02 9.27 -4.17
CA SER A 113 -0.97 10.31 -3.88
C SER A 113 -1.47 10.97 -5.16
N LEU A 114 -2.68 11.52 -5.14
CA LEU A 114 -3.23 12.32 -6.24
C LEU A 114 -4.36 13.20 -5.76
N ILE A 115 -4.69 14.19 -6.59
CA ILE A 115 -5.85 15.06 -6.36
C ILE A 115 -6.92 14.76 -7.40
N ALA A 116 -8.13 14.50 -6.92
CA ALA A 116 -9.33 14.38 -7.73
C ALA A 116 -10.36 15.44 -7.34
N ARG A 117 -11.24 15.79 -8.27
CA ARG A 117 -12.32 16.76 -8.03
C ARG A 117 -13.54 16.05 -7.47
N VAL A 118 -14.12 16.59 -6.39
CA VAL A 118 -15.32 16.04 -5.71
C VAL A 118 -16.47 15.86 -6.71
N GLU A 119 -16.58 16.78 -7.65
CA GLU A 119 -17.68 16.80 -8.59
C GLU A 119 -17.64 15.59 -9.56
N LEU A 120 -16.49 14.93 -9.75
CA LEU A 120 -16.26 13.85 -10.74
C LEU A 120 -16.50 12.46 -10.10
N PRO A 121 -17.76 11.98 -9.95
CA PRO A 121 -18.07 10.76 -9.19
C PRO A 121 -17.38 9.53 -9.77
N ASP A 122 -17.35 9.38 -11.10
CA ASP A 122 -16.72 8.23 -11.76
C ASP A 122 -15.22 8.16 -11.47
N THR A 123 -14.56 9.32 -11.38
CA THR A 123 -13.14 9.40 -11.01
C THR A 123 -12.94 9.04 -9.54
N VAL A 124 -13.80 9.56 -8.66
CA VAL A 124 -13.79 9.23 -7.22
C VAL A 124 -13.99 7.73 -6.99
N GLU A 125 -14.95 7.12 -7.68
CA GLU A 125 -15.23 5.69 -7.59
C GLU A 125 -14.10 4.83 -8.19
N PHE A 126 -13.50 5.28 -9.29
CA PHE A 126 -12.31 4.63 -9.85
C PHE A 126 -11.19 4.52 -8.81
N TRP A 127 -10.85 5.63 -8.14
CA TRP A 127 -9.78 5.63 -7.13
C TRP A 127 -10.11 4.76 -5.91
N ARG A 128 -11.36 4.82 -5.42
CA ARG A 128 -11.81 3.95 -4.32
C ARG A 128 -11.69 2.47 -4.68
N ARG A 129 -12.12 2.06 -5.87
CA ARG A 129 -12.00 0.67 -6.36
C ARG A 129 -10.55 0.22 -6.54
N ARG A 130 -9.63 1.16 -6.78
CA ARG A 130 -8.18 0.91 -6.87
C ARG A 130 -7.50 0.81 -5.50
N GLY A 131 -8.25 0.98 -4.40
CA GLY A 131 -7.75 0.92 -3.02
C GLY A 131 -7.17 2.25 -2.52
N TYR A 132 -7.42 3.37 -3.21
CA TYR A 132 -7.05 4.69 -2.70
C TYR A 132 -8.13 5.21 -1.77
N SER A 133 -7.71 5.87 -0.69
CA SER A 133 -8.60 6.47 0.29
C SER A 133 -8.42 7.99 0.32
N VAL A 134 -9.49 8.71 0.61
CA VAL A 134 -9.41 10.17 0.83
C VAL A 134 -8.71 10.41 2.15
N VAL A 135 -7.61 11.17 2.12
CA VAL A 135 -6.81 11.51 3.31
C VAL A 135 -6.89 12.98 3.67
N ASP A 136 -7.35 13.82 2.74
CA ASP A 136 -7.63 15.24 2.96
C ASP A 136 -8.69 15.73 1.97
N GLN A 137 -9.47 16.73 2.36
CA GLN A 137 -10.45 17.39 1.51
C GLN A 137 -10.39 18.91 1.70
N GLN A 138 -10.17 19.62 0.59
CA GLN A 138 -10.11 21.09 0.57
C GLN A 138 -10.98 21.63 -0.55
N ALA A 139 -12.10 22.28 -0.20
CA ALA A 139 -13.10 22.79 -1.13
C ALA A 139 -13.50 21.72 -2.18
N HIS A 140 -13.09 21.91 -3.43
CA HIS A 140 -13.39 21.05 -4.59
C HIS A 140 -12.42 19.87 -4.76
N ASN A 141 -11.36 19.78 -3.95
CA ASN A 141 -10.30 18.78 -4.08
C ASN A 141 -10.40 17.70 -3.00
N LEU A 142 -10.28 16.45 -3.45
CA LEU A 142 -10.03 15.28 -2.63
C LEU A 142 -8.60 14.83 -2.87
N THR A 143 -7.80 14.82 -1.81
CA THR A 143 -6.48 14.19 -1.83
C THR A 143 -6.68 12.72 -1.54
N PHE A 144 -6.39 11.89 -2.54
CA PHE A 144 -6.37 10.45 -2.42
C PHE A 144 -4.95 9.98 -2.17
N ALA A 145 -4.81 8.97 -1.31
CA ALA A 145 -3.53 8.28 -1.13
C ALA A 145 -3.73 6.78 -0.99
N LYS A 146 -2.64 6.05 -1.28
CA LYS A 146 -2.51 4.62 -1.06
C LYS A 146 -1.10 4.34 -0.58
N ALA A 147 -0.99 3.66 0.55
CA ALA A 147 0.30 3.21 1.07
C ALA A 147 0.87 2.11 0.19
N MET A 148 2.17 2.20 -0.08
CA MET A 148 2.89 1.19 -0.85
C MET A 148 3.46 0.12 0.08
N PRO A 149 3.62 -1.12 -0.41
CA PRO A 149 4.32 -2.16 0.32
C PRO A 149 5.77 -1.76 0.63
N VAL A 150 6.25 -2.21 1.79
CA VAL A 150 7.65 -2.14 2.19
C VAL A 150 8.24 -3.53 2.05
N GLU A 151 9.37 -3.65 1.36
CA GLU A 151 10.11 -4.90 1.15
C GLU A 151 11.48 -4.79 1.79
N LEU A 152 11.80 -5.75 2.66
CA LEU A 152 13.02 -5.75 3.46
C LEU A 152 13.71 -7.11 3.37
N THR A 153 15.03 -7.09 3.26
CA THR A 153 15.88 -8.25 3.52
C THR A 153 16.28 -8.21 4.99
N VAL A 154 16.03 -9.29 5.72
CA VAL A 154 16.20 -9.38 7.18
C VAL A 154 17.20 -10.50 7.48
N PRO A 155 18.50 -10.19 7.63
CA PRO A 155 19.55 -11.20 7.82
C PRO A 155 19.42 -12.02 9.10
N THR A 156 18.94 -11.42 10.20
CA THR A 156 18.95 -12.05 11.53
C THR A 156 17.60 -12.04 12.24
N ALA A 157 17.44 -12.94 13.21
CA ALA A 157 16.29 -12.96 14.11
C ALA A 157 16.20 -11.70 14.98
N ASP A 158 17.33 -11.13 15.38
CA ASP A 158 17.39 -9.89 16.18
C ASP A 158 16.88 -8.69 15.35
N GLU A 159 17.26 -8.60 14.07
CA GLU A 159 16.71 -7.58 13.17
C GLU A 159 15.22 -7.77 12.93
N MET A 160 14.74 -9.01 12.80
CA MET A 160 13.30 -9.30 12.70
C MET A 160 12.54 -8.82 13.95
N GLN A 161 13.09 -9.03 15.14
CA GLN A 161 12.50 -8.52 16.38
C GLN A 161 12.54 -6.99 16.44
N ALA A 162 13.65 -6.38 16.04
CA ALA A 162 13.79 -4.92 16.03
C ALA A 162 12.81 -4.25 15.04
N ILE A 163 12.55 -4.87 13.89
CA ILE A 163 11.50 -4.41 12.96
C ILE A 163 10.12 -4.50 13.62
N GLY A 164 9.82 -5.62 14.30
CA GLY A 164 8.56 -5.77 15.05
C GLY A 164 8.41 -4.70 16.15
N GLU A 165 9.48 -4.41 16.89
CA GLU A 165 9.51 -3.39 17.92
C GLU A 165 9.29 -1.97 17.36
N GLU A 166 9.93 -1.62 16.24
CA GLU A 166 9.72 -0.33 15.57
C GLU A 166 8.29 -0.20 15.03
N LEU A 167 7.75 -1.27 14.43
CA LEU A 167 6.39 -1.26 13.91
C LEU A 167 5.37 -1.06 15.02
N ALA A 168 5.57 -1.67 16.20
CA ALA A 168 4.69 -1.50 17.36
C ALA A 168 4.48 -0.03 17.75
N GLY A 169 5.49 0.83 17.55
CA GLY A 169 5.37 2.28 17.82
C GLY A 169 4.40 3.03 16.90
N GLN A 170 3.96 2.42 15.80
CA GLN A 170 2.99 2.98 14.85
C GLN A 170 1.58 2.39 15.00
N LEU A 171 1.46 1.35 15.82
CA LEU A 171 0.20 0.64 16.03
C LEU A 171 -0.64 1.32 17.11
N ARG A 172 -1.95 1.20 16.97
CA ARG A 172 -2.95 1.59 17.98
C ARG A 172 -3.94 0.45 18.20
N ALA A 173 -4.72 0.55 19.27
CA ALA A 173 -5.86 -0.33 19.48
C ALA A 173 -6.78 -0.32 18.25
N GLY A 174 -7.26 -1.49 17.84
CA GLY A 174 -8.00 -1.71 16.60
C GLY A 174 -7.15 -2.09 15.40
N ASP A 175 -5.82 -1.93 15.43
CA ASP A 175 -4.97 -2.33 14.31
C ASP A 175 -4.80 -3.85 14.24
N VAL A 176 -4.96 -4.40 13.03
CA VAL A 176 -4.84 -5.84 12.75
C VAL A 176 -3.64 -6.12 11.84
N LEU A 177 -2.86 -7.15 12.19
CA LEU A 177 -1.72 -7.62 11.43
C LEU A 177 -1.94 -9.08 11.05
N VAL A 178 -1.83 -9.39 9.76
CA VAL A 178 -2.01 -10.73 9.22
C VAL A 178 -0.67 -11.25 8.76
N LEU A 179 -0.13 -12.25 9.46
CA LEU A 179 1.19 -12.80 9.21
C LEU A 179 1.07 -14.10 8.41
N SER A 180 1.71 -14.14 7.24
CA SER A 180 1.77 -15.31 6.35
C SER A 180 3.21 -15.70 6.07
N GLY A 181 3.42 -16.98 5.74
CA GLY A 181 4.74 -17.55 5.47
C GLY A 181 4.86 -18.96 6.02
N ASP A 182 5.83 -19.73 5.55
CA ASP A 182 5.99 -21.13 5.89
C ASP A 182 6.25 -21.37 7.39
N LEU A 183 6.16 -22.65 7.80
CA LEU A 183 6.52 -23.06 9.15
C LEU A 183 7.97 -22.69 9.43
N GLY A 184 8.22 -22.00 10.55
CA GLY A 184 9.56 -21.54 10.90
C GLY A 184 10.05 -20.31 10.11
N ALA A 185 9.23 -19.69 9.26
CA ALA A 185 9.62 -18.49 8.51
C ALA A 185 10.07 -17.31 9.38
N GLY A 186 9.59 -17.24 10.64
CA GLY A 186 9.93 -16.16 11.58
C GLY A 186 8.74 -15.32 12.01
N LYS A 187 7.50 -15.74 11.72
CA LYS A 187 6.26 -15.04 12.12
C LYS A 187 6.22 -14.76 13.63
N THR A 188 6.37 -15.79 14.46
CA THR A 188 6.39 -15.62 15.92
C THR A 188 7.59 -14.77 16.40
N THR A 189 8.74 -14.84 15.73
CA THR A 189 9.90 -13.98 16.03
C THR A 189 9.57 -12.51 15.81
N PHE A 190 8.89 -12.18 14.73
CA PHE A 190 8.37 -10.83 14.50
C PHE A 190 7.36 -10.42 15.58
N THR A 191 6.42 -11.31 15.94
CA THR A 191 5.44 -11.05 17.01
C THR A 191 6.09 -10.83 18.37
N GLN A 192 7.21 -11.49 18.67
CA GLN A 192 7.99 -11.23 19.88
C GLN A 192 8.50 -9.78 19.92
N GLY A 193 9.05 -9.29 18.81
CA GLY A 193 9.44 -7.88 18.67
C GLY A 193 8.28 -6.90 18.89
N LEU A 194 7.12 -7.19 18.30
CA LEU A 194 5.90 -6.42 18.53
C LEU A 194 5.54 -6.36 20.02
N GLY A 195 5.61 -7.49 20.73
CA GLY A 195 5.32 -7.53 22.16
C GLY A 195 6.24 -6.66 23.01
N VAL A 196 7.53 -6.63 22.66
CA VAL A 196 8.52 -5.75 23.31
C VAL A 196 8.11 -4.29 23.10
N GLY A 197 7.86 -3.87 21.85
CA GLY A 197 7.49 -2.50 21.53
C GLY A 197 6.16 -2.05 22.14
N LEU A 198 5.16 -2.95 22.19
CA LEU A 198 3.87 -2.72 22.85
C LEU A 198 3.95 -2.79 24.39
N LYS A 199 5.08 -3.24 24.94
CA LYS A 199 5.31 -3.42 26.39
C LYS A 199 4.25 -4.31 27.04
N VAL A 200 3.97 -5.46 26.42
CA VAL A 200 2.96 -6.41 26.93
C VAL A 200 3.56 -7.40 27.93
N ARG A 201 2.70 -8.02 28.73
CA ARG A 201 3.10 -8.97 29.77
C ARG A 201 3.41 -10.36 29.20
N GLY A 202 4.48 -10.95 29.73
CA GLY A 202 4.82 -12.35 29.52
C GLY A 202 5.57 -12.60 28.22
N ALA A 203 6.14 -13.80 28.09
CA ALA A 203 6.83 -14.20 26.88
C ALA A 203 5.82 -14.53 25.77
N ILE A 204 6.12 -14.06 24.56
CA ILE A 204 5.36 -14.42 23.35
C ILE A 204 5.92 -15.72 22.80
N THR A 205 5.05 -16.73 22.77
CA THR A 205 5.31 -18.02 22.15
C THR A 205 4.14 -18.34 21.24
N SER A 206 4.40 -19.06 20.14
CA SER A 206 3.34 -19.43 19.20
C SER A 206 2.16 -20.12 19.92
N PRO A 207 0.93 -19.60 19.77
CA PRO A 207 -0.24 -20.14 20.43
C PRO A 207 -0.87 -21.31 19.68
N THR A 208 -0.17 -22.02 18.77
CA THR A 208 -0.73 -23.08 17.90
C THR A 208 -1.67 -24.08 18.59
N PHE A 209 -1.44 -24.43 19.85
CA PHE A 209 -2.29 -25.37 20.60
C PHE A 209 -3.45 -24.73 21.35
N VAL A 210 -3.32 -23.46 21.75
CA VAL A 210 -4.37 -22.72 22.45
C VAL A 210 -5.15 -21.77 21.53
N ILE A 211 -4.74 -21.70 20.27
CA ILE A 211 -5.29 -20.90 19.15
C ILE A 211 -5.14 -19.40 19.35
N SER A 212 -5.50 -18.86 20.53
CA SER A 212 -5.39 -17.44 20.85
C SER A 212 -4.77 -17.22 22.23
N ARG A 213 -4.00 -16.15 22.38
CA ARG A 213 -3.49 -15.64 23.66
C ARG A 213 -3.60 -14.14 23.73
N VAL A 214 -4.02 -13.65 24.89
CA VAL A 214 -4.03 -12.22 25.21
C VAL A 214 -2.83 -11.89 26.10
N HIS A 215 -2.05 -10.90 25.70
CA HIS A 215 -0.94 -10.33 26.43
C HIS A 215 -1.30 -8.91 26.88
N PRO A 216 -1.67 -8.71 28.16
CA PRO A 216 -2.06 -7.39 28.67
C PRO A 216 -0.93 -6.38 28.62
N SER A 217 -1.24 -5.11 28.37
CA SER A 217 -0.24 -4.04 28.44
C SER A 217 0.31 -3.85 29.85
N LEU A 218 1.60 -3.53 29.96
CA LEU A 218 2.27 -3.11 31.20
C LEU A 218 2.40 -1.59 31.32
N ALA A 219 2.06 -0.83 30.27
CA ALA A 219 2.32 0.60 30.17
C ALA A 219 1.06 1.43 29.84
N GLY A 220 -0.13 0.85 29.91
CA GLY A 220 -1.40 1.52 29.59
C GLY A 220 -1.66 1.74 28.09
N GLY A 221 -0.90 1.05 27.22
CA GLY A 221 -1.17 0.96 25.79
C GLY A 221 -2.11 -0.20 25.45
N PRO A 222 -2.31 -0.51 24.15
CA PRO A 222 -3.15 -1.64 23.75
C PRO A 222 -2.58 -2.98 24.25
N ALA A 223 -3.46 -3.93 24.53
CA ALA A 223 -3.05 -5.32 24.69
C ALA A 223 -2.60 -5.90 23.34
N LEU A 224 -1.93 -7.05 23.36
CA LEU A 224 -1.67 -7.85 22.16
C LEU A 224 -2.52 -9.11 22.21
N VAL A 225 -3.39 -9.28 21.22
CA VAL A 225 -4.09 -10.54 20.95
C VAL A 225 -3.30 -11.27 19.87
N HIS A 226 -2.74 -12.44 20.21
CA HIS A 226 -1.96 -13.26 19.29
C HIS A 226 -2.74 -14.53 18.97
N VAL A 227 -3.14 -14.66 17.71
CA VAL A 227 -3.90 -15.77 17.16
C VAL A 227 -3.02 -16.55 16.19
N ASP A 228 -3.10 -17.87 16.25
CA ASP A 228 -2.50 -18.78 15.26
C ASP A 228 -3.63 -19.59 14.60
N ALA A 229 -3.96 -19.20 13.37
CA ALA A 229 -5.05 -19.78 12.59
C ALA A 229 -4.64 -21.04 11.80
N TYR A 230 -3.42 -21.58 12.00
CA TYR A 230 -2.93 -22.75 11.26
C TYR A 230 -3.86 -23.97 11.34
N ARG A 231 -4.61 -24.09 12.44
CA ARG A 231 -5.54 -25.21 12.70
C ARG A 231 -7.02 -24.85 12.52
N ILE A 232 -7.32 -23.61 12.15
CA ILE A 232 -8.70 -23.13 11.98
C ILE A 232 -9.20 -23.57 10.61
N GLY A 233 -10.31 -24.31 10.58
CA GLY A 233 -10.88 -24.89 9.36
C GLY A 233 -11.66 -23.91 8.48
N GLY A 234 -11.91 -22.69 8.95
CA GLY A 234 -12.60 -21.66 8.19
C GLY A 234 -13.05 -20.46 9.03
N PHE A 235 -13.68 -19.48 8.37
CA PHE A 235 -14.08 -18.20 8.99
C PHE A 235 -15.00 -18.38 10.20
N ALA A 236 -15.92 -19.35 10.16
CA ALA A 236 -16.85 -19.59 11.28
C ALA A 236 -16.13 -19.95 12.59
N GLU A 237 -15.04 -20.72 12.52
CA GLU A 237 -14.27 -21.10 13.72
C GLU A 237 -13.36 -19.95 14.20
N LEU A 238 -13.02 -19.01 13.33
CA LEU A 238 -12.34 -17.77 13.70
C LEU A 238 -13.31 -16.78 14.36
N ASP A 239 -14.54 -16.69 13.87
CA ASP A 239 -15.64 -15.89 14.43
C ASP A 239 -16.00 -16.37 15.85
N ASP A 240 -15.99 -17.69 16.08
CA ASP A 240 -16.19 -18.30 17.41
C ASP A 240 -15.13 -17.87 18.46
N LEU A 241 -13.98 -17.32 18.05
CA LEU A 241 -12.98 -16.78 18.97
C LEU A 241 -13.35 -15.41 19.54
N ASP A 242 -14.43 -14.79 19.05
CA ASP A 242 -14.95 -13.48 19.49
C ASP A 242 -13.85 -12.40 19.51
N LEU A 243 -13.01 -12.41 18.46
CA LEU A 243 -11.88 -11.46 18.36
C LEU A 243 -12.38 -10.02 18.31
N ASP A 244 -13.54 -9.80 17.68
CA ASP A 244 -14.18 -8.49 17.52
C ASP A 244 -14.40 -7.77 18.84
N ALA A 245 -14.80 -8.49 19.90
CA ALA A 245 -14.99 -7.93 21.23
C ALA A 245 -13.69 -7.39 21.86
N SER A 246 -12.53 -7.85 21.39
CA SER A 246 -11.21 -7.42 21.87
C SER A 246 -10.46 -6.50 20.90
N LEU A 247 -10.92 -6.38 19.64
CA LEU A 247 -10.27 -5.59 18.60
C LEU A 247 -10.15 -4.12 19.02
N GLU A 248 -11.18 -3.54 19.61
CA GLU A 248 -11.22 -2.09 19.91
C GLU A 248 -10.15 -1.65 20.92
N ASP A 249 -9.70 -2.54 21.81
CA ASP A 249 -8.75 -2.24 22.90
C ASP A 249 -7.35 -2.86 22.69
N ALA A 250 -7.17 -3.64 21.62
CA ALA A 250 -5.95 -4.40 21.37
C ALA A 250 -5.38 -4.22 19.97
N VAL A 251 -4.09 -4.53 19.84
CA VAL A 251 -3.48 -4.88 18.56
C VAL A 251 -3.68 -6.38 18.38
N THR A 252 -4.17 -6.79 17.22
CA THR A 252 -4.42 -8.21 16.93
C THR A 252 -3.47 -8.72 15.85
N VAL A 253 -2.72 -9.77 16.17
CA VAL A 253 -1.83 -10.47 15.26
C VAL A 253 -2.44 -11.83 14.95
N VAL A 254 -2.72 -12.08 13.68
CA VAL A 254 -3.24 -13.36 13.18
C VAL A 254 -2.19 -14.03 12.31
N GLU A 255 -1.51 -15.05 12.83
CA GLU A 255 -0.66 -15.93 12.03
C GLU A 255 -1.52 -16.87 11.17
N TRP A 256 -1.11 -17.11 9.92
CA TRP A 256 -1.82 -17.94 8.94
C TRP A 256 -3.23 -17.45 8.59
N GLY A 257 -3.51 -16.16 8.78
CA GLY A 257 -4.83 -15.58 8.53
C GLY A 257 -5.16 -15.26 7.07
N HIS A 258 -4.33 -15.63 6.08
CA HIS A 258 -4.64 -15.31 4.68
C HIS A 258 -5.96 -15.97 4.24
N GLY A 259 -6.85 -15.19 3.60
CA GLY A 259 -8.22 -15.61 3.26
C GLY A 259 -9.22 -15.67 4.41
N LEU A 260 -8.77 -15.54 5.67
CA LEU A 260 -9.61 -15.53 6.87
C LEU A 260 -9.71 -14.12 7.48
N ALA A 261 -8.59 -13.42 7.59
CA ALA A 261 -8.47 -12.12 8.24
C ALA A 261 -8.83 -10.93 7.35
N GLU A 262 -9.01 -11.14 6.04
CA GLU A 262 -9.58 -10.15 5.12
C GLU A 262 -11.02 -9.77 5.48
N ALA A 263 -11.74 -10.72 6.10
CA ALA A 263 -13.07 -10.50 6.64
C ALA A 263 -13.04 -9.87 8.04
N LEU A 264 -11.97 -10.08 8.82
CA LEU A 264 -11.83 -9.53 10.18
C LEU A 264 -11.63 -8.02 10.17
N ALA A 265 -10.77 -7.49 9.29
CA ALA A 265 -10.49 -6.06 9.26
C ALA A 265 -10.25 -5.53 7.84
N PRO A 266 -11.05 -4.53 7.40
CA PRO A 266 -10.79 -3.84 6.13
C PRO A 266 -9.50 -3.01 6.19
N ASP A 267 -9.12 -2.58 7.39
CA ASP A 267 -7.88 -1.87 7.72
C ASP A 267 -6.89 -2.82 8.39
N ARG A 268 -5.79 -3.16 7.72
CA ARG A 268 -4.81 -4.12 8.26
C ARG A 268 -3.43 -3.97 7.63
N LEU A 269 -2.45 -4.64 8.23
CA LEU A 269 -1.16 -4.90 7.60
C LEU A 269 -1.05 -6.36 7.20
N ASP A 270 -0.92 -6.63 5.91
CA ASP A 270 -0.59 -7.97 5.41
C ASP A 270 0.93 -8.12 5.40
N ILE A 271 1.44 -9.07 6.20
CA ILE A 271 2.87 -9.29 6.41
C ILE A 271 3.24 -10.67 5.91
N VAL A 272 4.09 -10.73 4.89
CA VAL A 272 4.60 -11.99 4.34
C VAL A 272 6.06 -12.14 4.75
N VAL A 273 6.37 -13.27 5.39
CA VAL A 273 7.73 -13.66 5.76
C VAL A 273 8.12 -14.86 4.90
N THR A 274 9.18 -14.71 4.11
CA THR A 274 9.72 -15.79 3.26
C THR A 274 11.13 -16.13 3.71
N ARG A 275 11.44 -17.43 3.77
CA ARG A 275 12.81 -17.90 4.00
C ARG A 275 13.63 -17.81 2.72
N GLY A 276 14.93 -17.54 2.83
CA GLY A 276 15.85 -17.76 1.72
C GLY A 276 15.92 -19.25 1.34
N ASP A 277 16.35 -19.51 0.11
CA ASP A 277 16.45 -20.88 -0.44
C ASP A 277 17.64 -21.68 0.11
N ASP A 278 18.57 -21.02 0.80
CA ASP A 278 19.75 -21.65 1.40
C ASP A 278 19.50 -21.93 2.88
N ASP A 279 19.45 -23.21 3.26
CA ASP A 279 19.24 -23.67 4.65
C ASP A 279 20.38 -23.24 5.60
N THR A 280 21.54 -22.81 5.07
CA THR A 280 22.62 -22.23 5.86
C THR A 280 22.51 -20.72 6.03
N ASP A 281 21.64 -20.08 5.24
CA ASP A 281 21.34 -18.66 5.30
C ASP A 281 20.08 -18.40 6.16
N GLU A 282 20.28 -17.74 7.30
CA GLU A 282 19.18 -17.36 8.18
C GLU A 282 18.39 -16.14 7.67
N THR A 283 18.80 -15.56 6.53
CA THR A 283 18.13 -14.42 5.92
C THR A 283 16.67 -14.71 5.57
N ARG A 284 15.82 -13.72 5.83
CA ARG A 284 14.40 -13.71 5.45
C ARG A 284 14.13 -12.52 4.53
N SER A 285 13.11 -12.63 3.69
CA SER A 285 12.47 -11.45 3.12
C SER A 285 11.18 -11.17 3.85
N LEU A 286 10.92 -9.89 4.12
CA LEU A 286 9.74 -9.40 4.81
C LEU A 286 9.05 -8.40 3.89
N ARG A 287 7.79 -8.68 3.54
CA ARG A 287 6.93 -7.76 2.81
C ARG A 287 5.79 -7.30 3.72
N ILE A 288 5.72 -6.00 4.01
CA ILE A 288 4.62 -5.38 4.76
C ILE A 288 3.75 -4.60 3.78
N THR A 289 2.50 -5.03 3.61
CA THR A 289 1.53 -4.40 2.70
C THR A 289 0.43 -3.74 3.52
N PRO A 290 0.38 -2.40 3.59
CA PRO A 290 -0.70 -1.72 4.30
C PRO A 290 -1.97 -1.69 3.46
N VAL A 291 -3.11 -2.06 4.07
CA VAL A 291 -4.41 -2.19 3.41
C VAL A 291 -5.43 -1.33 4.13
N GLY A 292 -6.17 -0.54 3.36
CA GLY A 292 -7.32 0.23 3.86
C GLY A 292 -7.01 1.70 4.24
N PRO A 293 -8.07 2.51 4.47
CA PRO A 293 -7.97 3.92 4.85
C PRO A 293 -7.03 4.24 6.02
N ARG A 294 -6.95 3.38 7.03
CA ARG A 294 -6.09 3.55 8.22
C ARG A 294 -4.64 3.86 7.88
N TRP A 295 -4.14 3.27 6.80
CA TRP A 295 -2.73 3.34 6.40
C TRP A 295 -2.49 4.28 5.22
N ALA A 296 -3.54 4.65 4.48
CA ALA A 296 -3.43 5.44 3.25
C ALA A 296 -2.65 6.75 3.43
N GLY A 297 -2.87 7.45 4.55
CA GLY A 297 -2.21 8.73 4.84
C GLY A 297 -0.78 8.59 5.35
N SER A 298 -0.54 7.66 6.28
CA SER A 298 0.73 7.55 6.99
C SER A 298 1.73 6.62 6.31
N GLY A 299 1.27 5.63 5.57
CA GLY A 299 2.06 4.46 5.20
C GLY A 299 2.54 3.69 6.43
N VAL A 300 3.55 2.85 6.21
CA VAL A 300 4.35 2.20 7.26
C VAL A 300 5.79 2.69 7.14
N HIS A 301 6.45 2.86 8.27
CA HIS A 301 7.86 3.25 8.37
C HIS A 301 8.67 2.16 9.06
N VAL A 302 9.77 1.74 8.45
CA VAL A 302 10.73 0.83 9.08
C VAL A 302 12.13 1.31 8.70
N SER A 303 12.92 1.73 9.69
CA SER A 303 14.26 2.30 9.53
C SER A 303 15.37 1.45 10.13
N VAL A 304 15.03 0.35 10.83
CA VAL A 304 16.01 -0.55 11.47
C VAL A 304 17.12 -1.00 10.51
N LEU A 305 16.82 -1.18 9.22
CA LEU A 305 17.78 -1.65 8.22
C LEU A 305 18.49 -0.51 7.46
N GLU A 306 18.07 0.74 7.61
CA GLU A 306 18.75 1.90 7.01
C GLU A 306 19.94 2.38 7.84
N LYS A 307 20.08 1.87 9.07
CA LYS A 307 21.08 2.32 10.06
C LYS A 307 22.41 1.55 10.01
N ASN A 308 22.60 0.64 9.06
CA ASN A 308 23.81 -0.17 8.90
C ASN A 308 24.56 0.17 7.60
#